data_AF-A0A0D2XYB8-F1
#
_entry.id   AF-A0A0D2XYB8-F1
#
_cell.length_a   1.000
_cell.length_b   1.000
_cell.length_c   1.000
_cell.angle_alpha   90.00
_cell.angle_beta   90.00
_cell.angle_gamma   90.00
#
_symmetry.space_group_name_H-M   'P 1'
#
loop_
_entity.id
_entity.type
_entity.pdbx_description
1 polymer ?
#
loop_
_entity_poly.entity_id
_entity_poly.type
_entity_poly.pdbx_seq_one_letter_code
_entity_poly.pdbx_strand_id
1 'polypeptide(L)'
;MANDIWKLGCVFTEMLAFLVGGGSAGVAEFRDHITTTEGNVSSDVFNDTRFDDGEQVKPQVLEFIDRMAYKDYRAGMLQAMISGMLAKSALRPTIALVCEKLAENNFPNIRYNDGVRVILFIPEDRLACSRFDTLRLKIEEWTGRPIDWAPLNQPLPKLDAGGYMAIWKVSA
;
A
#
# COMPACT_ATOMS: atom_id res chain seq x y z
N MET A 1 -7.48 14.84 6.21
CA MET A 1 -7.79 13.40 6.39
C MET A 1 -8.62 12.80 5.26
N ALA A 2 -9.89 13.18 5.04
CA ALA A 2 -10.70 12.58 3.97
C ALA A 2 -10.17 12.85 2.55
N ASN A 3 -9.44 13.96 2.35
CA ASN A 3 -8.71 14.24 1.11
C ASN A 3 -7.44 13.38 0.96
N ASP A 4 -6.81 13.00 2.07
CA ASP A 4 -5.60 12.16 2.04
C ASP A 4 -5.96 10.71 1.66
N ILE A 5 -7.10 10.21 2.13
CA ILE A 5 -7.66 8.91 1.72
C ILE A 5 -7.97 8.87 0.24
N TRP A 6 -8.54 9.97 -0.30
CA TRP A 6 -8.75 10.10 -1.74
C TRP A 6 -7.43 9.95 -2.47
N LYS A 7 -6.45 10.80 -2.15
CA LYS A 7 -5.14 10.81 -2.83
C LYS A 7 -4.45 9.46 -2.75
N LEU A 8 -4.56 8.77 -1.61
CA LEU A 8 -4.05 7.41 -1.46
C LEU A 8 -4.80 6.42 -2.37
N GLY A 9 -6.11 6.58 -2.53
CA GLY A 9 -6.91 5.82 -3.49
C GLY A 9 -6.43 6.02 -4.93
N CYS A 10 -6.15 7.27 -5.34
CA CYS A 10 -5.57 7.56 -6.65
C CYS A 10 -4.21 6.89 -6.85
N VAL A 11 -3.33 6.94 -5.83
CA VAL A 11 -2.04 6.24 -5.86
C VAL A 11 -2.23 4.74 -6.01
N PHE A 12 -3.15 4.12 -5.25
CA PHE A 12 -3.43 2.69 -5.40
C PHE A 12 -3.98 2.32 -6.77
N THR A 13 -4.81 3.16 -7.38
CA THR A 13 -5.29 2.93 -8.75
C THR A 13 -4.15 2.97 -9.77
N GLU A 14 -3.23 3.94 -9.67
CA GLU A 14 -2.05 3.97 -10.55
C GLU A 14 -1.10 2.79 -10.30
N MET A 15 -0.92 2.39 -9.03
CA MET A 15 -0.15 1.19 -8.69
C MET A 15 -0.80 -0.08 -9.26
N LEU A 16 -2.13 -0.20 -9.22
CA LEU A 16 -2.85 -1.30 -9.87
C LEU A 16 -2.61 -1.29 -11.38
N ALA A 17 -2.73 -0.13 -12.02
CA ALA A 17 -2.48 0.03 -13.45
C ALA A 17 -1.05 -0.40 -13.81
N PHE A 18 -0.07 -0.01 -12.99
CA PHE A 18 1.33 -0.42 -13.17
C PHE A 18 1.52 -1.93 -13.00
N LEU A 19 1.00 -2.51 -11.91
CA LEU A 19 1.26 -3.91 -11.58
C LEU A 19 0.51 -4.89 -12.50
N VAL A 20 -0.72 -4.56 -12.89
CA VAL A 20 -1.57 -5.44 -13.71
C VAL A 20 -1.38 -5.14 -15.21
N GLY A 21 -1.17 -3.88 -15.58
CA GLY A 21 -1.05 -3.42 -16.97
C GLY A 21 0.36 -3.47 -17.55
N GLY A 22 1.32 -4.14 -16.91
CA GLY A 22 2.65 -4.35 -17.47
C GLY A 22 3.61 -3.17 -17.33
N GLY A 23 3.52 -2.44 -16.21
CA GLY A 23 4.43 -1.35 -15.85
C GLY A 23 3.95 0.01 -16.35
N SER A 24 4.87 0.83 -16.86
CA SER A 24 4.56 2.20 -17.31
C SER A 24 3.52 2.24 -18.44
N ALA A 25 3.51 1.24 -19.32
CA ALA A 25 2.51 1.12 -20.39
C ALA A 25 1.08 1.00 -19.83
N GLY A 26 0.89 0.25 -18.75
CA GLY A 26 -0.41 0.11 -18.08
C GLY A 26 -0.89 1.41 -17.43
N VAL A 27 0.03 2.18 -16.85
CA VAL A 27 -0.28 3.52 -16.32
C VAL A 27 -0.67 4.49 -17.44
N ALA A 28 -0.01 4.41 -18.59
CA ALA A 28 -0.37 5.21 -19.76
C ALA A 28 -1.76 4.83 -20.29
N GLU A 29 -2.04 3.53 -20.48
CA GLU A 29 -3.36 3.02 -20.89
C GLU A 29 -4.47 3.50 -19.93
N PHE A 30 -4.22 3.42 -18.63
CA PHE A 30 -5.16 3.93 -17.63
C PHE A 30 -5.44 5.43 -17.78
N ARG A 31 -4.39 6.25 -17.91
CA ARG A 31 -4.55 7.70 -18.07
C ARG A 31 -5.27 8.05 -19.37
N ASP A 32 -4.97 7.33 -20.46
CA ASP A 32 -5.62 7.48 -21.76
C ASP A 32 -7.09 7.02 -21.74
N HIS A 33 -7.42 6.07 -20.87
CA HIS A 33 -8.81 5.62 -20.65
C HIS A 33 -9.69 6.74 -20.08
N ILE A 34 -9.10 7.74 -19.42
CA ILE A 34 -9.83 8.87 -18.87
C ILE A 34 -9.91 9.99 -19.92
N THR A 35 -10.98 9.96 -20.71
CA THR A 35 -11.17 10.86 -21.85
C THR A 35 -11.86 12.18 -21.52
N THR A 36 -12.38 12.34 -20.29
CA THR A 36 -13.09 13.56 -19.89
C THR A 36 -12.13 14.53 -19.21
N THR A 37 -11.69 15.56 -19.93
CA THR A 37 -10.85 16.64 -19.40
C THR A 37 -11.68 17.91 -19.18
N GLU A 38 -11.64 18.49 -17.97
CA GLU A 38 -12.10 19.86 -17.74
C GLU A 38 -10.91 20.83 -17.76
N GLY A 39 -10.92 21.74 -18.73
CA GLY A 39 -9.89 22.77 -18.90
C GLY A 39 -8.53 22.20 -19.35
N ASN A 40 -7.78 22.95 -20.15
CA ASN A 40 -6.40 22.60 -20.52
C ASN A 40 -5.51 22.68 -19.27
N VAL A 41 -5.40 21.59 -18.51
CA VAL A 41 -4.56 21.50 -17.32
C VAL A 41 -3.31 20.68 -17.64
N SER A 42 -2.15 21.24 -17.29
CA SER A 42 -0.83 20.60 -17.37
C SER A 42 -0.77 19.37 -16.48
N SER A 43 -0.24 18.25 -17.00
CA SER A 43 -0.24 16.90 -16.41
C SER A 43 0.52 16.74 -15.08
N ASP A 44 1.16 17.80 -14.59
CA ASP A 44 2.14 17.75 -13.49
C ASP A 44 1.56 18.18 -12.14
N VAL A 45 0.28 18.54 -12.09
CA VAL A 45 -0.40 18.84 -10.82
C VAL A 45 -1.08 17.56 -10.35
N PHE A 46 -0.61 17.03 -9.22
CA PHE A 46 -1.17 15.87 -8.49
C PHE A 46 -2.65 16.03 -8.04
N ASN A 47 -3.33 17.03 -8.57
CA ASN A 47 -4.74 17.41 -8.38
C ASN A 47 -5.41 17.40 -9.76
N ASP A 48 -5.16 16.31 -10.48
CA ASP A 48 -5.44 16.24 -11.89
C ASP A 48 -6.93 16.01 -12.11
N THR A 49 -7.60 16.97 -12.75
CA THR A 49 -9.00 16.89 -13.19
C THR A 49 -9.25 15.69 -14.10
N ARG A 50 -8.23 14.91 -14.45
CA ARG A 50 -8.33 13.56 -15.00
C ARG A 50 -8.96 12.55 -14.04
N PHE A 51 -8.80 12.61 -12.72
CA PHE A 51 -9.35 11.56 -11.85
C PHE A 51 -10.76 11.83 -11.36
N ASP A 52 -11.12 13.10 -11.27
CA ASP A 52 -12.34 13.54 -10.61
C ASP A 52 -12.98 14.74 -11.32
N ASP A 53 -14.26 14.95 -11.05
CA ASP A 53 -15.05 16.05 -11.60
C ASP A 53 -15.19 17.24 -10.62
N GLY A 54 -14.33 17.32 -9.61
CA GLY A 54 -14.39 18.31 -8.54
C GLY A 54 -15.27 17.91 -7.34
N GLU A 55 -16.13 16.89 -7.48
CA GLU A 55 -16.94 16.36 -6.37
C GLU A 55 -16.70 14.86 -6.10
N GLN A 56 -16.50 14.06 -7.15
CA GLN A 56 -16.36 12.61 -7.08
C GLN A 56 -15.41 12.08 -8.16
N VAL A 57 -14.91 10.86 -7.95
CA VAL A 57 -14.10 10.17 -8.95
C VAL A 57 -14.93 9.95 -10.23
N LYS A 58 -14.29 10.09 -11.39
CA LYS A 58 -14.95 9.85 -12.68
C LYS A 58 -15.32 8.36 -12.84
N PRO A 59 -16.44 8.05 -13.50
CA PRO A 59 -16.86 6.67 -13.74
C PRO A 59 -15.80 5.80 -14.45
N GLN A 60 -15.02 6.38 -15.37
CA GLN A 60 -13.95 5.70 -16.09
C GLN A 60 -12.88 5.12 -15.15
N VAL A 61 -12.63 5.78 -14.02
CA VAL A 61 -11.66 5.28 -13.04
C VAL A 61 -12.19 4.03 -12.36
N LEU A 62 -13.47 4.01 -11.99
CA LEU A 62 -14.11 2.84 -11.39
C LEU A 62 -14.20 1.68 -12.39
N GLU A 63 -14.58 1.97 -13.63
CA GLU A 63 -14.59 0.98 -14.72
C GLU A 63 -13.20 0.37 -14.93
N PHE A 64 -12.14 1.18 -14.88
CA PHE A 64 -10.79 0.68 -14.99
C PHE A 64 -10.42 -0.26 -13.84
N ILE A 65 -10.76 0.10 -12.59
CA ILE A 65 -10.53 -0.77 -11.43
C ILE A 65 -11.27 -2.10 -11.60
N ASP A 66 -12.51 -2.09 -12.08
CA ASP A 66 -13.29 -3.30 -12.36
C ASP A 66 -12.62 -4.16 -13.44
N ARG A 67 -12.07 -3.55 -14.49
CA ARG A 67 -11.29 -4.24 -15.53
C ARG A 67 -10.01 -4.86 -14.95
N MET A 68 -9.30 -4.17 -14.07
CA MET A 68 -8.10 -4.73 -13.42
C MET A 68 -8.45 -5.88 -12.47
N ALA A 69 -9.55 -5.76 -11.73
CA ALA A 69 -10.08 -6.80 -10.86
C ALA A 69 -10.44 -8.08 -11.62
N TYR A 70 -10.94 -7.94 -12.84
CA TYR A 70 -11.19 -9.09 -13.73
C TYR A 70 -9.90 -9.73 -14.26
N LYS A 71 -8.85 -8.92 -14.52
CA LYS A 71 -7.57 -9.39 -15.07
C LYS A 71 -6.66 -10.06 -14.04
N ASP A 72 -6.65 -9.60 -12.80
CA ASP A 72 -5.79 -10.11 -11.72
C ASP A 72 -6.59 -10.34 -10.44
N TYR A 73 -6.55 -11.57 -9.92
CA TYR A 73 -7.28 -11.96 -8.71
C TYR A 73 -6.94 -11.08 -7.49
N ARG A 74 -5.68 -10.66 -7.34
CA ARG A 74 -5.23 -9.82 -6.22
C ARG A 74 -5.77 -8.41 -6.36
N ALA A 75 -5.84 -7.90 -7.59
CA ALA A 75 -6.54 -6.63 -7.86
C ALA A 75 -8.02 -6.74 -7.49
N GLY A 76 -8.66 -7.88 -7.76
CA GLY A 76 -10.05 -8.15 -7.34
C GLY A 76 -10.26 -8.08 -5.83
N MET A 77 -9.30 -8.55 -5.03
CA MET A 77 -9.37 -8.44 -3.57
C MET A 77 -9.29 -7.00 -3.07
N LEU A 78 -8.55 -6.13 -3.77
CA LEU A 78 -8.37 -4.72 -3.39
C LEU A 78 -9.45 -3.78 -3.97
N GLN A 79 -10.18 -4.22 -4.99
CA GLN A 79 -11.18 -3.45 -5.73
C GLN A 79 -12.13 -2.67 -4.81
N ALA A 80 -12.84 -3.38 -3.92
CA ALA A 80 -13.86 -2.78 -3.06
C ALA A 80 -13.27 -1.72 -2.10
N MET A 81 -12.05 -1.94 -1.62
CA MET A 81 -11.37 -0.99 -0.74
C MET A 81 -10.96 0.27 -1.52
N ILE A 82 -10.33 0.12 -2.69
CA ILE A 82 -9.85 1.23 -3.50
C ILE A 82 -11.04 2.07 -4.00
N SER A 83 -12.11 1.43 -4.47
CA SER A 83 -13.36 2.13 -4.85
C SER A 83 -13.97 2.88 -3.68
N GLY A 84 -13.91 2.32 -2.45
CA GLY A 84 -14.35 3.01 -1.23
C GLY A 84 -13.50 4.23 -0.87
N MET A 85 -12.19 4.17 -1.08
CA MET A 85 -11.29 5.32 -0.87
C MET A 85 -11.57 6.47 -1.85
N LEU A 86 -12.04 6.14 -3.05
CA LEU A 86 -12.42 7.08 -4.11
C LEU A 86 -13.89 7.54 -4.04
N ALA A 87 -14.66 7.06 -3.05
CA ALA A 87 -16.05 7.46 -2.87
C ALA A 87 -16.20 8.93 -2.44
N LYS A 88 -17.44 9.42 -2.34
CA LYS A 88 -17.74 10.75 -1.78
C LYS A 88 -17.20 10.89 -0.36
N SER A 89 -16.80 12.10 0.05
CA SER A 89 -16.08 12.33 1.30
C SER A 89 -16.73 11.71 2.54
N ALA A 90 -18.06 11.68 2.63
CA ALA A 90 -18.80 11.11 3.77
C ALA A 90 -18.76 9.57 3.84
N LEU A 91 -18.44 8.91 2.72
CA LEU A 91 -18.42 7.45 2.58
C LEU A 91 -16.99 6.88 2.58
N ARG A 92 -15.96 7.74 2.59
CA ARG A 92 -14.57 7.29 2.57
C ARG A 92 -14.22 6.60 3.89
N PRO A 93 -13.48 5.47 3.84
CA PRO A 93 -12.99 4.80 5.03
C PRO A 93 -11.98 5.67 5.77
N THR A 94 -11.79 5.39 7.05
CA THR A 94 -10.67 5.95 7.81
C THR A 94 -9.36 5.25 7.41
N ILE A 95 -8.22 5.89 7.67
CA ILE A 95 -6.91 5.28 7.40
C ILE A 95 -6.72 3.97 8.20
N ALA A 96 -7.24 3.92 9.43
CA ALA A 96 -7.19 2.73 10.27
C ALA A 96 -7.88 1.54 9.58
N LEU A 97 -9.08 1.77 9.03
CA LEU A 97 -9.83 0.74 8.32
C LEU A 97 -9.14 0.31 7.01
N VAL A 98 -8.50 1.24 6.29
CA VAL A 98 -7.71 0.91 5.10
C VAL A 98 -6.52 0.01 5.47
N CYS A 99 -5.79 0.35 6.53
CA CYS A 99 -4.66 -0.45 7.00
C CYS A 99 -5.09 -1.85 7.47
N GLU A 100 -6.20 -1.95 8.19
CA GLU A 100 -6.78 -3.22 8.63
C GLU A 100 -7.11 -4.12 7.43
N LYS A 101 -7.84 -3.59 6.45
CA LYS A 101 -8.17 -4.34 5.23
C LYS A 101 -6.93 -4.76 4.43
N LEU A 102 -5.91 -3.92 4.34
CA LEU A 102 -4.66 -4.28 3.68
C LEU A 102 -3.95 -5.44 4.41
N ALA A 103 -3.97 -5.44 5.74
CA ALA A 103 -3.39 -6.49 6.56
C ALA A 103 -4.16 -7.82 6.42
N GLU A 104 -5.50 -7.78 6.35
CA GLU A 104 -6.34 -8.96 6.10
C GLU A 104 -6.09 -9.56 4.71
N ASN A 105 -5.86 -8.71 3.71
CA ASN A 105 -5.54 -9.13 2.34
C ASN A 105 -4.04 -9.36 2.13
N ASN A 106 -3.26 -9.58 3.20
CA ASN A 106 -1.83 -9.80 3.09
C ASN A 106 -1.55 -11.17 2.47
N PHE A 107 -0.92 -11.17 1.29
CA PHE A 107 -0.57 -12.40 0.61
C PHE A 107 0.71 -12.98 1.24
N PRO A 108 0.68 -14.20 1.80
CA PRO A 108 1.77 -14.76 2.61
C PRO A 108 3.08 -15.08 1.85
N ASN A 109 3.22 -14.61 0.60
CA ASN A 109 4.39 -14.82 -0.26
C ASN A 109 4.77 -13.59 -1.11
N ILE A 110 4.29 -12.38 -0.80
CA ILE A 110 4.75 -11.19 -1.54
C ILE A 110 6.21 -10.91 -1.20
N ARG A 111 7.06 -11.04 -2.22
CA ARG A 111 8.40 -10.47 -2.25
C ARG A 111 8.34 -9.26 -3.16
N TYR A 112 8.48 -8.06 -2.60
CA TYR A 112 8.65 -6.87 -3.42
C TYR A 112 10.14 -6.73 -3.74
N ASN A 113 10.52 -6.79 -5.02
CA ASN A 113 11.89 -6.57 -5.48
C ASN A 113 11.88 -5.39 -6.45
N ASP A 114 12.51 -4.28 -6.06
CA ASP A 114 12.65 -3.08 -6.91
C ASP A 114 13.92 -3.09 -7.79
N GLY A 115 14.62 -4.24 -7.87
CA GLY A 115 15.89 -4.40 -8.56
C GLY A 115 17.12 -4.05 -7.71
N VAL A 116 16.92 -3.44 -6.55
CA VAL A 116 17.99 -3.07 -5.60
C VAL A 116 17.73 -3.68 -4.21
N ARG A 117 16.47 -3.77 -3.81
CA ARG A 117 16.01 -4.16 -2.48
C ARG A 117 14.89 -5.18 -2.61
N VAL A 118 14.97 -6.22 -1.78
CA VAL A 118 13.90 -7.17 -1.56
C VAL A 118 13.27 -6.88 -0.20
N ILE A 119 11.99 -6.52 -0.20
CA ILE A 119 11.16 -6.46 1.00
C ILE A 119 10.56 -7.84 1.23
N LEU A 120 10.78 -8.38 2.42
CA LEU A 120 10.14 -9.59 2.90
C LEU A 120 9.27 -9.27 4.11
N PHE A 121 8.00 -9.68 4.04
CA PHE A 121 7.11 -9.68 5.20
C PHE A 121 7.20 -11.05 5.87
N ILE A 122 7.67 -11.08 7.12
CA ILE A 122 7.74 -12.29 7.93
C ILE A 122 6.58 -12.25 8.91
N PRO A 123 5.64 -13.21 8.84
CA PRO A 123 4.54 -13.30 9.81
C PRO A 123 5.04 -13.66 11.22
N GLU A 124 4.27 -13.27 12.24
CA GLU A 124 4.56 -13.51 13.66
C GLU A 124 4.89 -14.97 13.98
N ASP A 125 4.17 -15.92 13.39
CA ASP A 125 4.37 -17.36 13.58
C ASP A 125 5.73 -17.87 13.05
N ARG A 126 6.37 -17.14 12.14
CA ARG A 126 7.69 -17.46 11.58
C ARG A 126 8.82 -16.66 12.22
N LEU A 127 8.51 -15.72 13.11
CA LEU A 127 9.51 -14.97 13.86
C LEU A 127 9.95 -15.76 15.09
N ALA A 128 11.18 -16.26 15.05
CA ALA A 128 11.80 -16.93 16.19
C ALA A 128 12.31 -15.91 17.21
N CYS A 129 11.40 -15.24 17.93
CA CYS A 129 11.77 -14.34 19.03
C CYS A 129 12.37 -15.12 20.20
N SER A 130 13.63 -14.83 20.53
CA SER A 130 14.32 -15.43 21.65
C SER A 130 13.94 -14.77 22.97
N ARG A 131 14.07 -15.50 24.09
CA ARG A 131 13.96 -14.91 25.43
C ARG A 131 14.98 -13.79 25.66
N PHE A 132 16.11 -13.85 24.95
CA PHE A 132 17.12 -12.79 24.96
C PHE A 132 16.64 -11.52 24.26
N ASP A 133 15.82 -11.63 23.21
CA ASP A 133 15.24 -10.46 22.52
C ASP A 133 14.27 -9.73 23.46
N THR A 134 13.40 -10.48 24.15
CA THR A 134 12.49 -9.92 25.15
C THR A 134 13.23 -9.17 26.27
N LEU A 135 14.36 -9.70 26.74
CA LEU A 135 15.17 -9.04 27.75
C LEU A 135 15.78 -7.73 27.22
N ARG A 136 16.33 -7.75 26.00
CA ARG A 136 16.94 -6.58 25.38
C ARG A 136 15.92 -5.47 25.11
N LEU A 137 14.74 -5.82 24.61
CA LEU A 137 13.65 -4.86 24.41
C LEU A 137 13.22 -4.18 25.73
N LYS A 138 13.18 -4.93 26.84
CA LYS A 138 12.92 -4.32 28.17
C LYS A 138 14.00 -3.33 28.59
N ILE A 139 15.26 -3.55 28.21
CA ILE A 139 16.35 -2.62 28.49
C ILE A 139 16.17 -1.35 27.64
N GLU A 140 15.81 -1.49 26.36
CA GLU A 140 15.52 -0.33 25.50
C GLU A 140 14.32 0.47 26.02
N GLU A 141 13.25 -0.20 26.43
CA GLU A 141 12.07 0.42 27.04
C GLU A 141 12.45 1.18 28.32
N TRP A 142 13.26 0.57 29.20
CA TRP A 142 13.73 1.21 30.43
C TRP A 142 14.64 2.42 30.17
N THR A 143 15.49 2.35 29.14
CA THR A 143 16.36 3.47 28.74
C THR A 143 15.63 4.53 27.90
N GLY A 144 14.41 4.24 27.46
CA GLY A 144 13.58 5.13 26.63
C GLY A 144 14.13 5.38 25.23
N ARG A 145 15.09 4.56 24.76
CA ARG A 145 15.72 4.73 23.44
C ARG A 145 16.20 3.39 22.86
N PRO A 146 16.23 3.26 21.51
CA PRO A 146 16.89 2.13 20.86
C PRO A 146 18.38 2.07 21.22
N ILE A 147 18.90 0.85 21.43
CA ILE A 147 20.31 0.61 21.76
C ILE A 147 20.99 -0.02 20.54
N ASP A 148 22.22 0.41 20.24
CA ASP A 148 23.05 -0.32 19.29
C ASP A 148 23.62 -1.56 19.97
N TRP A 149 23.12 -2.74 19.58
CA TRP A 149 23.53 -4.02 20.15
C TRP A 149 24.74 -4.63 19.47
N ALA A 150 25.37 -3.95 18.49
CA ALA A 150 26.55 -4.47 17.80
C ALA A 150 27.65 -4.92 18.79
N PRO A 151 28.30 -6.08 18.56
CA PRO A 151 28.23 -6.93 17.36
C PRO A 151 27.08 -7.95 17.36
N LEU A 152 26.17 -7.91 18.34
CA LEU A 152 25.01 -8.79 18.41
C LEU A 152 23.91 -8.29 17.47
N ASN A 153 23.07 -9.21 17.00
CA ASN A 153 21.89 -8.84 16.23
C ASN A 153 20.94 -7.99 17.09
N GLN A 154 20.32 -7.00 16.43
CA GLN A 154 19.23 -6.20 16.99
C GLN A 154 18.09 -7.13 17.46
N PRO A 155 17.46 -6.84 18.61
CA PRO A 155 16.40 -7.69 19.14
C PRO A 155 15.17 -7.65 18.22
N LEU A 156 14.57 -8.82 17.99
CA LEU A 156 13.33 -8.91 17.21
C LEU A 156 12.15 -8.37 18.03
N PRO A 157 11.34 -7.44 17.48
CA PRO A 157 10.18 -6.91 18.18
C PRO A 157 9.14 -8.02 18.41
N LYS A 158 8.43 -7.94 19.53
CA LYS A 158 7.25 -8.76 19.74
C LYS A 158 6.13 -8.21 18.86
N LEU A 159 5.61 -9.04 17.95
CA LEU A 159 4.45 -8.69 17.15
C LEU A 159 3.17 -9.10 17.86
N ASP A 160 2.09 -8.37 17.59
CA ASP A 160 0.74 -8.78 17.97
C ASP A 160 0.27 -9.95 17.09
N ALA A 161 -0.77 -10.66 17.54
CA ALA A 161 -1.33 -11.79 16.79
C ALA A 161 -1.77 -11.35 15.38
N GLY A 162 -1.25 -12.02 14.35
CA GLY A 162 -1.47 -11.66 12.95
C GLY A 162 -0.59 -10.52 12.42
N GLY A 163 0.37 -10.04 13.22
CA GLY A 163 1.34 -9.03 12.81
C GLY A 163 2.39 -9.55 11.84
N TYR A 164 3.04 -8.62 11.14
CA TYR A 164 4.14 -8.89 10.20
C TYR A 164 5.33 -7.98 10.47
N MET A 165 6.54 -8.51 10.36
CA MET A 165 7.77 -7.72 10.33
C MET A 165 8.24 -7.55 8.90
N ALA A 166 8.41 -6.31 8.46
CA ALA A 166 9.02 -6.00 7.17
C ALA A 166 10.55 -5.94 7.32
N ILE A 167 11.27 -6.76 6.55
CA ILE A 167 12.73 -6.70 6.48
C ILE A 167 13.19 -6.27 5.09
N TRP A 168 14.28 -5.51 5.05
CA TRP A 168 14.93 -5.06 3.83
C TRP A 168 16.20 -5.89 3.62
N LYS A 169 16.31 -6.56 2.48
CA LYS A 169 17.57 -7.19 2.04
C LYS A 169 18.03 -6.53 0.76
N VAL A 170 19.32 -6.20 0.67
CA VAL A 170 19.92 -5.75 -0.58
C VAL A 170 19.96 -6.95 -1.53
N SER A 171 19.50 -6.76 -2.76
CA SER A 171 19.65 -7.74 -3.84
C SER A 171 21.15 -7.87 -4.15
N ALA A 172 21.69 -9.09 -4.04
CA ALA A 172 23.05 -9.38 -4.48
C ALA A 172 23.15 -9.43 -6.02
#